data_AF-A0A6M3KPZ1-F1
#
_entry.id   AF-A0A6M3KPZ1-F1
#
_cell.length_a   1.000
_cell.length_b   1.000
_cell.length_c   1.000
_cell.angle_alpha   90.00
_cell.angle_beta   90.00
_cell.angle_gamma   90.00
#
_symmetry.space_group_name_H-M   'P 1'
#
loop_
_entity.id
_entity.type
_entity.pdbx_description
1 polymer ?
#
loop_
_entity_poly.entity_id
_entity_poly.type
_entity_poly.pdbx_seq_one_letter_code
_entity_poly.pdbx_strand_id
1 'polypeptide(L)'
;MGDRAMAEIKTGDGSLYVYTHWAGRKLPELAEAAIVAAEPRWDDEVYAVRIIVDQLIKNGRDQVLGFGLMLRPNAEDEYNNNKPSVIIDLPKGSLEIIREGHSCKSFKEVLCK
;
A
#
# COMPACT_ATOMS: atom_id res chain seq x y z
N MET A 1 -19.97 -4.36 -9.31
CA MET A 1 -19.04 -3.20 -9.34
C MET A 1 -18.27 -3.21 -8.02
N GLY A 2 -16.95 -3.20 -8.09
CA GLY A 2 -16.05 -3.28 -6.94
C GLY A 2 -15.62 -1.89 -6.45
N ASP A 3 -14.83 -1.86 -5.37
CA ASP A 3 -14.11 -0.68 -4.88
C ASP A 3 -12.62 -0.96 -5.05
N ARG A 4 -12.16 -0.77 -6.29
CA ARG A 4 -10.89 -1.33 -6.80
C ARG A 4 -9.77 -0.30 -6.75
N ALA A 5 -8.65 -0.68 -6.14
CA ALA A 5 -7.46 0.16 -6.08
C ALA A 5 -6.17 -0.68 -5.96
N MET A 6 -5.04 -0.01 -6.20
CA MET A 6 -3.70 -0.56 -6.08
C MET A 6 -2.82 0.28 -5.16
N ALA A 7 -2.01 -0.41 -4.36
CA ALA A 7 -0.85 0.17 -3.69
C ALA A 7 0.44 -0.33 -4.36
N GLU A 8 1.42 0.54 -4.51
CA GLU A 8 2.80 0.20 -4.85
C GLU A 8 3.65 0.24 -3.58
N ILE A 9 4.45 -0.78 -3.34
CA ILE A 9 5.47 -0.84 -2.30
C ILE A 9 6.82 -0.83 -3.03
N LYS A 10 7.55 0.28 -2.96
CA LYS A 10 8.88 0.42 -3.55
C LYS A 10 9.96 -0.01 -2.56
N THR A 11 10.94 -0.71 -3.09
CA THR A 11 12.15 -1.21 -2.41
C THR A 11 13.37 -0.77 -3.20
N GLY A 12 14.58 -1.02 -2.67
CA GLY A 12 15.82 -0.79 -3.43
C GLY A 12 15.91 -1.59 -4.73
N ASP A 13 15.25 -2.76 -4.80
CA ASP A 13 15.37 -3.71 -5.92
C ASP A 13 14.19 -3.68 -6.91
N GLY A 14 13.15 -2.90 -6.62
CA GLY A 14 11.96 -2.79 -7.46
C GLY A 14 10.67 -2.57 -6.67
N SER A 15 9.55 -2.99 -7.25
CA SER A 15 8.21 -2.74 -6.70
C SER A 15 7.39 -4.01 -6.55
N LEU A 16 6.64 -4.10 -5.44
CA LEU A 16 5.54 -5.04 -5.25
C LEU A 16 4.22 -4.25 -5.26
N TYR A 17 3.24 -4.74 -5.99
CA TYR A 17 1.92 -4.11 -6.05
C TYR A 17 0.89 -4.96 -5.32
N VAL A 18 0.08 -4.31 -4.48
CA VAL A 18 -1.04 -4.92 -3.78
C VAL A 18 -2.35 -4.39 -4.35
N TYR A 19 -3.20 -5.29 -4.82
CA TYR A 19 -4.53 -4.99 -5.32
C TYR A 19 -5.59 -5.27 -4.26
N THR A 20 -6.65 -4.47 -4.23
CA THR A 20 -7.88 -4.77 -3.50
C THR A 20 -9.12 -4.60 -4.37
N HIS A 21 -10.12 -5.48 -4.20
CA HIS A 21 -11.39 -5.44 -4.92
C HIS A 21 -12.50 -4.69 -4.15
N TRP A 22 -12.38 -4.55 -2.83
CA TRP A 22 -13.46 -4.05 -1.95
C TRP A 22 -13.00 -2.99 -0.94
N ALA A 23 -11.72 -2.62 -0.94
CA ALA A 23 -11.16 -1.70 0.04
C ALA A 23 -10.49 -0.48 -0.57
N GLY A 24 -10.76 -0.15 -1.84
CA GLY A 24 -10.13 0.97 -2.54
C GLY A 24 -10.30 2.33 -1.84
N ARG A 25 -11.47 2.62 -1.24
CA ARG A 25 -11.66 3.82 -0.39
C ARG A 25 -10.86 3.80 0.91
N LYS A 26 -10.64 2.61 1.48
CA LYS A 26 -9.93 2.45 2.75
C LYS A 26 -8.43 2.30 2.56
N LEU A 27 -7.95 2.08 1.34
CA LEU A 27 -6.54 1.80 1.06
C LEU A 27 -5.58 2.85 1.64
N PRO A 28 -5.85 4.16 1.62
CA PRO A 28 -4.99 5.15 2.28
C PRO A 28 -4.87 4.96 3.80
N GLU A 29 -5.98 4.71 4.50
CA GLU A 29 -6.00 4.44 5.95
C GLU A 29 -5.29 3.13 6.27
N LEU A 30 -5.52 2.08 5.46
CA LEU A 30 -4.85 0.79 5.60
C LEU A 30 -3.34 0.92 5.38
N ALA A 31 -2.89 1.76 4.46
CA ALA A 31 -1.48 2.03 4.21
C ALA A 31 -0.82 2.79 5.36
N GLU A 32 -1.50 3.80 5.93
CA GLU A 32 -1.02 4.48 7.15
C GLU A 32 -0.86 3.47 8.29
N ALA A 33 -1.87 2.63 8.56
CA ALA A 33 -1.80 1.59 9.59
C ALA A 33 -0.70 0.54 9.32
N ALA A 34 -0.50 0.16 8.05
CA ALA A 34 0.54 -0.77 7.64
C ALA A 34 1.96 -0.22 7.89
N ILE A 35 2.17 1.07 7.62
CA ILE A 35 3.44 1.77 7.89
C ILE A 35 3.71 1.81 9.40
N VAL A 36 2.71 2.16 10.21
CA VAL A 36 2.82 2.15 11.68
C VAL A 36 3.21 0.77 12.20
N ALA A 37 2.56 -0.29 11.70
CA ALA A 37 2.88 -1.66 12.10
C ALA A 37 4.31 -2.09 11.70
N ALA A 38 4.84 -1.55 10.61
CA ALA A 38 6.17 -1.86 10.10
C ALA A 38 7.30 -1.05 10.76
N GLU A 39 6.97 -0.08 11.62
CA GLU A 39 7.94 0.85 12.26
C GLU A 39 9.18 0.17 12.85
N PRO A 40 9.08 -0.95 13.59
CA PRO A 40 10.25 -1.57 14.20
C PRO A 40 11.24 -2.19 13.19
N ARG A 41 10.93 -2.14 11.89
CA ARG A 41 11.65 -2.80 10.80
C ARG A 41 11.83 -1.92 9.57
N TRP A 42 11.62 -0.60 9.65
CA TRP A 42 11.81 0.27 8.48
C TRP A 42 13.24 0.23 7.92
N ASP A 43 14.23 -0.11 8.74
CA ASP A 43 15.62 -0.31 8.34
C ASP A 43 15.91 -1.70 7.75
N ASP A 44 14.92 -2.59 7.72
CA ASP A 44 15.00 -3.95 7.21
C ASP A 44 13.88 -4.17 6.17
N GLU A 45 14.15 -3.77 4.93
CA GLU A 45 13.14 -3.73 3.85
C GLU A 45 12.41 -5.06 3.67
N VAL A 46 13.11 -6.20 3.77
CA VAL A 46 12.50 -7.53 3.59
C VAL A 46 11.42 -7.78 4.64
N TYR A 47 11.69 -7.41 5.90
CA TYR A 47 10.71 -7.51 6.98
C TYR A 47 9.64 -6.43 6.91
N ALA A 48 9.98 -5.19 6.54
CA ALA A 48 9.03 -4.11 6.35
C ALA A 48 7.99 -4.46 5.27
N VAL A 49 8.43 -4.90 4.10
CA VAL A 49 7.55 -5.35 3.00
C VAL A 49 6.62 -6.44 3.49
N ARG A 50 7.14 -7.46 4.18
CA ARG A 50 6.34 -8.56 4.72
C ARG A 50 5.27 -8.08 5.71
N ILE A 51 5.60 -7.11 6.57
CA ILE A 51 4.63 -6.54 7.53
C ILE A 51 3.57 -5.72 6.80
N ILE A 52 3.99 -4.85 5.87
CA ILE A 52 3.09 -3.98 5.10
C ILE A 52 2.09 -4.82 4.32
N VAL A 53 2.56 -5.83 3.59
CA VAL A 53 1.68 -6.73 2.83
C VAL A 53 0.68 -7.41 3.76
N ASP A 54 1.15 -8.03 4.86
CA ASP A 54 0.29 -8.73 5.82
C ASP A 54 -0.80 -7.82 6.41
N GLN A 55 -0.47 -6.56 6.72
CA GLN A 55 -1.47 -5.58 7.18
C GLN A 55 -2.47 -5.18 6.09
N LEU A 56 -2.00 -4.90 4.87
CA LEU A 56 -2.88 -4.50 3.76
C LEU A 56 -3.91 -5.58 3.41
N ILE A 57 -3.51 -6.86 3.46
CA ILE A 57 -4.38 -7.99 3.10
C ILE A 57 -5.09 -8.64 4.30
N LYS A 58 -4.83 -8.19 5.53
CA LYS A 58 -5.26 -8.85 6.78
C LYS A 58 -6.71 -9.33 6.81
N ASN A 59 -7.63 -8.52 6.27
CA ASN A 59 -9.07 -8.81 6.29
C ASN A 59 -9.53 -9.81 5.23
N GLY A 60 -8.68 -10.20 4.28
CA GLY A 60 -9.03 -11.13 3.20
C GLY A 60 -7.91 -12.09 2.80
N ARG A 61 -6.84 -12.21 3.61
CA ARG A 61 -5.65 -13.01 3.29
C ARG A 61 -5.95 -14.49 3.05
N ASP A 62 -6.93 -15.03 3.77
CA ASP A 62 -7.33 -16.45 3.72
C ASP A 62 -8.50 -16.68 2.74
N GLN A 63 -8.94 -15.62 2.03
CA GLN A 63 -10.03 -15.69 1.07
C GLN A 63 -9.50 -15.89 -0.35
N VAL A 64 -10.29 -16.57 -1.19
CA VAL A 64 -9.91 -16.84 -2.59
C VAL A 64 -9.98 -15.57 -3.46
N LEU A 65 -10.77 -14.57 -3.03
CA LEU A 65 -11.00 -13.32 -3.75
C LEU A 65 -10.82 -12.12 -2.81
N GLY A 66 -10.55 -10.96 -3.40
CA GLY A 66 -10.59 -9.67 -2.70
C GLY A 66 -9.24 -8.95 -2.68
N PHE A 67 -8.13 -9.68 -2.70
CA PHE A 67 -6.78 -9.11 -2.74
C PHE A 67 -5.91 -9.85 -3.77
N GLY A 68 -4.85 -9.19 -4.25
CA GLY A 68 -3.90 -9.79 -5.17
C GLY A 68 -2.52 -9.15 -5.05
N LEU A 69 -1.49 -9.90 -5.47
CA LEU A 69 -0.10 -9.45 -5.52
C LEU A 69 0.39 -9.46 -6.96
N MET A 70 1.14 -8.44 -7.35
CA MET A 70 1.66 -8.31 -8.72
C MET A 70 3.06 -7.71 -8.70
N LEU A 71 3.86 -8.04 -9.72
CA LEU A 71 5.20 -7.45 -9.95
C LEU A 71 5.16 -6.27 -10.93
N ARG A 72 3.96 -5.94 -11.44
CA ARG A 72 3.68 -4.83 -12.36
C ARG A 72 2.25 -4.31 -12.06
N PRO A 73 1.91 -3.04 -12.34
CA PRO A 73 0.61 -2.45 -12.03
C PRO A 73 -0.45 -2.89 -13.05
N ASN A 74 -0.92 -4.13 -12.94
CA ASN A 74 -1.73 -4.81 -13.98
C ASN A 74 -3.22 -4.89 -13.64
N ALA A 75 -3.65 -4.24 -12.56
CA ALA A 75 -5.03 -4.30 -12.10
C ALA A 75 -5.73 -2.96 -12.29
N GLU A 76 -7.06 -2.98 -12.15
CA GLU A 76 -7.84 -1.77 -12.19
C GLU A 76 -7.67 -0.96 -10.89
N ASP A 77 -7.50 0.35 -11.05
CA ASP A 77 -7.57 1.32 -9.97
C ASP A 77 -8.53 2.43 -10.41
N GLU A 78 -9.69 2.46 -9.74
CA GLU A 78 -10.80 3.36 -10.08
C GLU A 78 -10.53 4.81 -9.66
N TYR A 79 -9.45 5.07 -8.91
CA TYR A 79 -9.16 6.36 -8.30
C TYR A 79 -7.94 7.06 -8.90
N ASN A 80 -7.12 6.35 -9.68
CA ASN A 80 -5.94 6.94 -10.32
C ASN A 80 -5.68 6.38 -11.73
N ASN A 81 -6.72 6.29 -12.57
CA ASN A 81 -6.61 5.91 -13.99
C ASN A 81 -5.81 4.59 -14.21
N ASN A 82 -6.12 3.56 -13.42
CA ASN A 82 -5.40 2.27 -13.42
C ASN A 82 -3.90 2.37 -13.10
N LYS A 83 -3.49 3.40 -12.37
CA LYS A 83 -2.18 3.51 -11.72
C LYS A 83 -2.37 3.38 -10.20
N PRO A 84 -1.34 3.02 -9.43
CA PRO A 84 -1.45 2.91 -7.99
C PRO A 84 -1.92 4.22 -7.34
N SER A 85 -3.04 4.18 -6.62
CA SER A 85 -3.50 5.32 -5.81
C SER A 85 -2.69 5.52 -4.53
N VAL A 86 -1.93 4.52 -4.09
CA VAL A 86 -1.06 4.61 -2.92
C VAL A 86 0.34 4.16 -3.28
N ILE A 87 1.36 4.92 -2.85
CA ILE A 87 2.77 4.55 -3.02
C ILE A 87 3.43 4.59 -1.65
N ILE A 88 3.97 3.45 -1.22
CA ILE A 88 4.78 3.29 -0.02
C ILE A 88 6.22 3.15 -0.49
N ASP A 89 7.04 4.17 -0.28
CA ASP A 89 8.44 4.21 -0.69
C ASP A 89 9.33 3.93 0.53
N LEU A 90 9.83 2.70 0.64
CA LEU A 90 10.68 2.29 1.76
C LEU A 90 12.05 2.98 1.74
N PRO A 91 12.80 3.03 0.61
CA PRO A 91 14.08 3.75 0.56
C PRO A 91 13.98 5.21 0.96
N LYS A 92 12.89 5.89 0.56
CA LYS A 92 12.64 7.30 0.89
C LYS A 92 11.97 7.49 2.25
N GLY A 93 11.38 6.44 2.82
CA GLY A 93 10.58 6.51 4.04
C GLY A 93 9.35 7.41 3.89
N SER A 94 8.62 7.31 2.78
CA SER A 94 7.48 8.17 2.46
C SER A 94 6.24 7.43 1.97
N LEU A 95 5.07 7.96 2.31
CA LEU A 95 3.75 7.55 1.85
C LEU A 95 3.17 8.64 0.94
N GLU A 96 2.85 8.28 -0.30
CA GLU A 96 2.14 9.14 -1.25
C GLU A 96 0.72 8.59 -1.47
N ILE A 97 -0.28 9.47 -1.30
CA ILE A 97 -1.69 9.17 -1.55
C ILE A 97 -2.12 10.04 -2.73
N ILE A 98 -2.40 9.38 -3.86
CA ILE A 98 -2.78 9.98 -5.15
C ILE A 98 -4.27 9.77 -5.34
N ARG A 99 -5.07 10.51 -4.56
CA ARG A 99 -6.54 10.54 -4.67
C ARG A 99 -7.08 11.83 -4.04
N GLU A 100 -8.02 12.52 -4.72
CA GLU A 100 -8.76 13.69 -4.20
C GLU A 100 -7.88 14.70 -3.44
N GLY A 101 -6.76 15.10 -4.05
CA GLY A 101 -5.72 15.91 -3.42
C GLY A 101 -4.47 15.07 -3.17
N HIS A 102 -3.46 15.27 -4.01
CA HIS A 102 -2.19 14.57 -3.83
C HIS A 102 -1.56 14.95 -2.48
N SER A 103 -1.28 13.96 -1.64
CA SER A 103 -0.57 14.18 -0.38
C SER A 103 0.64 13.24 -0.29
N CYS A 104 1.73 13.76 0.24
CA CYS A 104 2.97 13.03 0.48
C CYS A 104 3.38 13.30 1.92
N LYS A 105 3.61 12.24 2.70
CA LYS A 105 4.01 12.28 4.12
C LYS A 105 5.24 11.40 4.31
N SER A 106 6.17 11.82 5.14
CA SER A 106 7.19 10.93 5.69
C SER A 106 6.54 9.91 6.63
N PHE A 107 7.17 8.74 6.80
CA PHE A 107 6.65 7.75 7.75
C PHE A 107 6.59 8.27 9.19
N LYS A 108 7.51 9.17 9.58
CA LYS A 108 7.49 9.83 10.89
C LYS A 108 6.24 10.70 11.09
N GLU A 109 5.79 11.41 10.06
CA GLU A 109 4.54 12.18 10.11
C GLU A 109 3.31 11.28 10.18
N VAL A 110 3.39 10.05 9.67
CA VAL A 110 2.32 9.05 9.80
C VAL A 110 2.23 8.51 11.24
N LEU A 111 3.37 8.31 11.92
CA LEU A 111 3.40 7.84 13.32
C LEU A 111 2.86 8.84 14.34
N CYS A 112 3.04 10.13 14.10
CA CYS A 112 2.70 11.19 15.06
C CYS A 112 1.21 11.58 15.08
N LYS A 113 0.34 10.82 14.40
CA LYS A 113 -1.10 11.05 14.33
C LYS A 113 -1.87 10.10 15.25
#